data_AF-A0A973ENX2-F1
#
_entry.id   AF-A0A973ENX2-F1
#
_cell.length_a   1.000
_cell.length_b   1.000
_cell.length_c   1.000
_cell.angle_alpha   90.00
_cell.angle_beta   90.00
_cell.angle_gamma   90.00
#
_symmetry.space_group_name_H-M   'P 1'
#
loop_
_entity.id
_entity.type
_entity.pdbx_description
1 polymer ?
#
loop_
_entity_poly.entity_id
_entity_poly.type
_entity_poly.pdbx_seq_one_letter_code
_entity_poly.pdbx_strand_id
1 'polypeptide(L)'
;MKKIVMALAVLLTMGYAGFCLAGPREMDPVCRQSLENVDLSEEQQVQVRAVYESFLAEVNPLQGSLMVKRTELQRMWADAHPDEARILAKQTEISEVMARIHEIRTKHQLRCRKILNQNQGKALVTHTDFQGGR
;
A
#
# COMPACT_ATOMS: atom_id res chain seq x y z
N MET A 1 44.89 -30.02 4.30
CA MET A 1 43.58 -29.83 3.63
C MET A 1 42.38 -29.66 4.57
N LYS A 2 42.43 -30.00 5.87
CA LYS A 2 41.31 -29.72 6.82
C LYS A 2 41.16 -28.24 7.22
N LYS A 3 42.24 -27.47 7.24
CA LYS A 3 42.23 -26.05 7.65
C LYS A 3 41.69 -25.10 6.57
N ILE A 4 41.82 -25.47 5.30
CA ILE A 4 41.32 -24.68 4.15
C ILE A 4 39.79 -24.86 3.99
N VAL A 5 39.27 -26.06 4.29
CA VAL A 5 37.82 -26.34 4.24
C VAL A 5 37.05 -25.63 5.36
N MET A 6 37.65 -25.46 6.55
CA MET A 6 37.03 -24.70 7.64
C MET A 6 36.95 -23.18 7.35
N ALA A 7 37.89 -22.62 6.59
CA ALA A 7 37.90 -21.18 6.26
C ALA A 7 36.85 -20.82 5.19
N LEU A 8 36.49 -21.75 4.30
CA LEU A 8 35.47 -21.56 3.28
C LEU A 8 34.03 -21.72 3.79
N ALA A 9 33.84 -22.37 4.95
CA ALA A 9 32.52 -22.52 5.58
C ALA A 9 32.09 -21.28 6.39
N VAL A 10 33.03 -20.45 6.84
CA VAL A 10 32.73 -19.26 7.65
C VAL A 10 32.35 -18.04 6.78
N LEU A 11 32.83 -17.98 5.53
CA LEU A 11 32.55 -16.86 4.62
C LEU A 11 31.20 -16.95 3.88
N LEU A 12 30.45 -18.05 4.02
CA LEU A 12 29.16 -18.25 3.35
C LEU A 12 27.94 -18.01 4.24
N THR A 13 28.13 -17.61 5.51
CA THR A 13 27.02 -17.34 6.45
C THR A 13 26.77 -15.85 6.70
N MET A 14 27.59 -14.97 6.13
CA MET A 14 27.54 -13.52 6.34
C MET A 14 26.90 -12.75 5.16
N GLY A 15 25.98 -13.39 4.44
CA GLY A 15 25.27 -12.83 3.28
C GLY A 15 23.75 -12.66 3.48
N TYR A 16 23.25 -12.81 4.71
CA TYR A 16 21.82 -12.72 5.05
C TYR A 16 21.57 -11.67 6.15
N ALA A 17 22.06 -10.45 5.98
CA ALA A 17 21.64 -9.33 6.82
C ALA A 17 21.93 -8.01 6.10
N GLY A 18 21.18 -7.71 5.04
CA GLY A 18 21.51 -6.54 4.24
C GLY A 18 20.45 -6.01 3.31
N PHE A 19 19.16 -6.28 3.54
CA PHE A 19 18.10 -5.51 2.85
C PHE A 19 16.80 -5.51 3.64
N CYS A 20 16.81 -4.90 4.82
CA CYS A 20 15.61 -4.36 5.46
C CYS A 20 15.95 -2.98 6.04
N LEU A 21 16.61 -2.12 5.26
CA LEU A 21 16.41 -0.69 5.45
C LEU A 21 15.07 -0.36 4.80
N ALA A 22 13.99 -0.76 5.46
CA ALA A 22 12.74 -0.02 5.35
C ALA A 22 13.08 1.37 5.90
N GLY A 23 13.55 2.26 5.03
CA GLY A 23 13.58 3.69 5.31
C GLY A 23 12.20 4.12 5.84
N PRO A 24 12.12 5.26 6.54
CA PRO A 24 10.87 5.71 7.14
C PRO A 24 9.77 5.57 6.09
N ARG A 25 8.81 4.66 6.33
CA ARG A 25 7.72 4.38 5.39
C ARG A 25 7.16 5.73 5.02
N GLU A 26 7.32 6.11 3.75
CA GLU A 26 6.90 7.42 3.31
C GLU A 26 5.46 7.64 3.77
N MET A 27 5.26 8.75 4.48
CA MET A 27 3.96 9.20 4.95
C MET A 27 2.98 9.19 3.77
N ASP A 28 1.75 8.68 3.97
CA ASP A 28 0.71 8.62 2.94
C ASP A 28 0.66 9.91 2.12
N PRO A 29 0.77 9.88 0.77
CA PRO A 29 0.68 11.08 -0.06
C PRO A 29 -0.59 11.90 0.20
N VAL A 30 -1.68 11.25 0.59
CA VAL A 30 -2.97 11.87 0.87
C VAL A 30 -2.93 12.77 2.11
N CYS A 31 -2.32 12.29 3.21
CA CYS A 31 -2.17 13.15 4.38
C CYS A 31 -0.99 14.11 4.16
N ARG A 32 0.12 13.68 3.51
CA ARG A 32 1.33 14.49 3.21
C ARG A 32 1.04 15.81 2.50
N GLN A 33 0.23 15.82 1.44
CA GLN A 33 -0.13 17.07 0.72
C GLN A 33 -0.84 18.09 1.61
N SER A 34 -1.48 17.63 2.68
CA SER A 34 -2.13 18.50 3.67
C SER A 34 -1.21 18.93 4.80
N LEU A 35 -0.03 18.30 4.95
CA LEU A 35 0.97 18.62 5.99
C LEU A 35 2.04 19.58 5.48
N GLU A 36 2.28 19.67 4.16
CA GLU A 36 3.30 20.58 3.60
C GLU A 36 3.01 22.06 3.86
N ASN A 37 1.76 22.40 4.20
CA ASN A 37 1.31 23.78 4.43
C ASN A 37 0.79 24.03 5.85
N VAL A 38 1.01 23.11 6.79
CA VAL A 38 0.39 23.16 8.12
C VAL A 38 1.39 22.77 9.22
N ASP A 39 1.67 23.70 10.13
CA ASP A 39 2.40 23.40 11.37
C ASP A 39 1.55 22.49 12.27
N LEU A 40 1.88 21.20 12.29
CA LEU A 40 1.24 20.21 13.17
C LEU A 40 1.91 20.23 14.54
N SER A 41 1.10 20.22 15.59
CA SER A 41 1.59 19.87 16.93
C SER A 41 2.12 18.43 16.96
N GLU A 42 3.04 18.13 17.88
CA GLU A 42 3.59 16.78 18.07
C GLU A 42 2.47 15.75 18.31
N GLU A 43 1.44 16.13 19.06
CA GLU A 43 0.25 15.30 19.34
C GLU A 43 -0.53 14.96 18.05
N GLN A 44 -0.68 15.92 17.14
CA GLN A 44 -1.33 15.68 15.84
C GLN A 44 -0.48 14.77 14.94
N GLN A 45 0.85 14.89 14.98
CA GLN A 45 1.74 14.02 14.20
C GLN A 45 1.62 12.54 14.64
N VAL A 46 1.53 12.29 15.95
CA VAL A 46 1.33 10.94 16.49
C VAL A 46 -0.02 10.37 16.02
N GLN A 47 -1.09 11.18 16.05
CA GLN A 47 -2.42 10.74 15.60
C GLN A 47 -2.46 10.45 14.09
N VAL A 48 -1.84 11.29 13.27
CA VAL A 48 -1.75 11.06 11.81
C VAL A 48 -0.98 9.76 11.53
N ARG A 49 0.11 9.51 12.25
CA ARG A 49 0.87 8.26 12.12
C ARG A 49 0.03 7.03 12.45
N ALA A 50 -0.71 7.06 13.56
CA ALA A 50 -1.59 5.94 13.95
C ALA A 50 -2.71 5.69 12.91
N VAL A 51 -3.28 6.76 12.34
CA VAL A 51 -4.29 6.65 11.27
C VAL A 51 -3.70 6.12 9.96
N TYR A 52 -2.42 6.38 9.69
CA TYR A 52 -1.71 5.79 8.55
C TYR A 52 -1.36 4.32 8.77
N GLU A 53 -0.86 3.96 9.94
CA GLU A 53 -0.53 2.56 10.26
C GLU A 53 -1.76 1.65 10.20
N SER A 54 -2.90 2.12 10.72
CA SER A 54 -4.19 1.41 10.59
C SER A 54 -4.63 1.27 9.13
N PHE A 55 -4.51 2.34 8.33
CA PHE A 55 -4.79 2.28 6.89
C PHE A 55 -3.92 1.24 6.17
N LEU A 56 -2.61 1.20 6.46
CA LEU A 56 -1.71 0.21 5.87
C LEU A 56 -2.07 -1.21 6.29
N ALA A 57 -2.42 -1.43 7.56
CA ALA A 57 -2.84 -2.73 8.07
C ALA A 57 -4.10 -3.25 7.35
N GLU A 58 -5.04 -2.36 7.03
CA GLU A 58 -6.27 -2.70 6.29
C GLU A 58 -6.01 -2.91 4.78
N VAL A 59 -5.18 -2.07 4.14
CA VAL A 59 -5.00 -2.06 2.67
C VAL A 59 -3.95 -3.07 2.17
N ASN A 60 -2.84 -3.29 2.88
CA ASN A 60 -1.78 -4.20 2.44
C ASN A 60 -2.29 -5.62 2.10
N PRO A 61 -3.11 -6.30 2.93
CA PRO A 61 -3.61 -7.63 2.58
C PRO A 61 -4.52 -7.60 1.34
N LEU A 62 -5.29 -6.53 1.15
CA LEU A 62 -6.16 -6.36 -0.02
C LEU A 62 -5.34 -6.13 -1.30
N GLN A 63 -4.25 -5.36 -1.23
CA GLN A 63 -3.32 -5.19 -2.38
C GLN A 63 -2.65 -6.51 -2.75
N GLY A 64 -2.23 -7.31 -1.76
CA GLY A 64 -1.70 -8.66 -2.00
C GLY A 64 -2.73 -9.55 -2.71
N SER A 65 -3.96 -9.58 -2.22
CA SER A 65 -5.06 -10.33 -2.85
C SER A 65 -5.36 -9.83 -4.28
N LEU A 66 -5.39 -8.51 -4.48
CA LEU A 66 -5.61 -7.90 -5.79
C LEU A 66 -4.52 -8.30 -6.80
N MET A 67 -3.26 -8.32 -6.37
CA MET A 67 -2.14 -8.73 -7.22
C MET A 67 -2.30 -10.19 -7.66
N VAL A 68 -2.57 -11.10 -6.73
CA VAL A 68 -2.79 -12.52 -7.03
C VAL A 68 -3.94 -12.70 -8.04
N LYS A 69 -5.09 -12.06 -7.79
CA LYS A 69 -6.25 -12.14 -8.67
C LYS A 69 -5.98 -11.58 -10.07
N ARG A 70 -5.19 -10.50 -10.19
CA ARG A 70 -4.78 -9.94 -11.48
C ARG A 70 -3.86 -10.89 -12.25
N THR A 71 -2.91 -11.54 -11.58
CA THR A 71 -2.06 -12.55 -12.19
C THR A 71 -2.87 -13.77 -12.64
N GLU A 72 -3.85 -14.22 -11.84
CA GLU A 72 -4.79 -15.27 -12.25
C GLU A 72 -5.58 -14.89 -13.51
N LEU A 73 -6.12 -13.67 -13.55
CA LEU A 73 -6.84 -13.16 -14.72
C LEU A 73 -5.94 -13.11 -15.96
N GLN A 74 -4.71 -12.59 -15.83
CA GLN A 74 -3.73 -12.57 -16.91
C GLN A 74 -3.42 -13.97 -17.44
N ARG A 75 -3.30 -14.95 -16.55
CA ARG A 75 -3.11 -16.35 -16.93
C ARG A 75 -4.32 -16.90 -17.70
N MET A 76 -5.55 -16.61 -17.25
CA MET A 76 -6.77 -17.04 -17.97
C MET A 76 -6.84 -16.46 -19.39
N TRP A 77 -6.37 -15.23 -19.59
CA TRP A 77 -6.28 -14.62 -20.91
C TRP A 77 -5.20 -15.25 -21.80
N ALA A 78 -4.20 -15.91 -21.22
CA ALA A 78 -3.14 -16.59 -21.96
C ALA A 78 -3.49 -18.05 -22.33
N ASP A 79 -4.63 -18.57 -21.86
CA ASP A 79 -5.09 -19.91 -22.24
C ASP A 79 -5.45 -19.96 -23.73
N ALA A 80 -5.21 -21.09 -24.39
CA ALA A 80 -5.46 -21.26 -25.83
C ALA A 80 -6.95 -21.08 -26.22
N HIS A 81 -7.84 -21.33 -25.26
CA HIS A 81 -9.29 -21.13 -25.39
C HIS A 81 -9.80 -20.43 -24.12
N PRO A 82 -9.80 -19.09 -24.07
CA PRO A 82 -10.25 -18.35 -22.90
C PRO A 82 -11.74 -18.58 -22.65
N ASP A 83 -12.09 -18.85 -21.39
CA ASP A 83 -13.47 -19.02 -20.93
C ASP A 83 -14.02 -17.67 -20.44
N GLU A 84 -14.96 -17.11 -21.20
CA GLU A 84 -15.59 -15.82 -20.92
C GLU A 84 -16.23 -15.77 -19.52
N ALA A 85 -16.97 -16.81 -19.13
CA ALA A 85 -17.67 -16.83 -17.86
C ALA A 85 -16.68 -16.80 -16.68
N ARG A 86 -15.58 -17.54 -16.79
CA ARG A 86 -14.52 -17.56 -15.76
C ARG A 86 -13.76 -16.25 -15.69
N ILE A 87 -13.47 -15.64 -16.84
CA ILE A 87 -12.81 -14.33 -16.93
C ILE A 87 -13.68 -13.23 -16.28
N LEU A 88 -14.97 -13.18 -16.61
CA LEU A 88 -15.91 -12.21 -16.04
C LEU A 88 -16.09 -12.41 -14.54
N ALA A 89 -16.17 -13.65 -14.07
CA ALA A 89 -16.21 -13.94 -12.64
C ALA A 89 -14.96 -13.42 -11.92
N LYS A 90 -13.77 -13.66 -12.48
CA LYS A 90 -12.51 -13.16 -11.91
C LYS A 90 -12.41 -11.63 -11.94
N GLN A 91 -12.91 -10.99 -12.99
CA GLN A 91 -12.99 -9.53 -13.08
C GLN A 91 -13.91 -8.93 -12.00
N THR A 92 -15.02 -9.59 -11.67
CA THR A 92 -15.92 -9.18 -10.59
C THR A 92 -15.22 -9.26 -9.23
N GLU A 93 -14.52 -10.37 -8.94
CA GLU A 93 -13.73 -10.49 -7.71
C GLU A 93 -12.67 -9.38 -7.57
N ILE A 94 -12.00 -9.00 -8.67
CA ILE A 94 -11.05 -7.89 -8.69
C ILE A 94 -11.75 -6.56 -8.37
N SER A 95 -12.91 -6.33 -8.97
CA SER A 95 -13.70 -5.12 -8.79
C SER A 95 -14.17 -4.96 -7.34
N GLU A 96 -14.59 -6.05 -6.69
CA GLU A 96 -14.96 -6.06 -5.28
C GLU A 96 -13.79 -5.70 -4.35
N VAL A 97 -12.60 -6.26 -4.60
CA VAL A 97 -11.40 -5.93 -3.81
C VAL A 97 -11.01 -4.47 -4.02
N MET A 98 -11.07 -3.96 -5.25
CA MET A 98 -10.82 -2.55 -5.55
C MET A 98 -11.82 -1.64 -4.82
N ALA A 99 -13.12 -1.98 -4.85
CA ALA A 99 -14.15 -1.21 -4.15
C ALA A 99 -13.85 -1.08 -2.64
N ARG A 100 -13.42 -2.18 -2.00
CA ARG A 100 -13.01 -2.15 -0.58
C ARG A 100 -11.79 -1.26 -0.34
N ILE A 101 -10.78 -1.33 -1.20
CA ILE A 101 -9.59 -0.45 -1.10
C ILE A 101 -10.01 1.02 -1.24
N HIS A 102 -10.91 1.34 -2.18
CA HIS A 102 -11.43 2.71 -2.33
C HIS A 102 -12.18 3.18 -1.08
N GLU A 103 -13.05 2.34 -0.52
CA GLU A 103 -13.78 2.64 0.71
C GLU A 103 -12.82 2.94 1.88
N ILE A 104 -11.78 2.12 2.06
CA ILE A 104 -10.79 2.31 3.12
C ILE A 104 -9.99 3.60 2.90
N ARG A 105 -9.61 3.93 1.65
CA ARG A 105 -8.96 5.21 1.31
C ARG A 105 -9.84 6.40 1.64
N THR A 106 -11.13 6.36 1.30
CA THR A 106 -12.08 7.41 1.65
C THR A 106 -12.23 7.56 3.17
N LYS A 107 -12.32 6.45 3.90
CA LYS A 107 -12.36 6.49 5.38
C LYS A 107 -11.07 7.08 5.95
N HIS A 108 -9.90 6.73 5.42
CA HIS A 108 -8.61 7.29 5.83
C HIS A 108 -8.55 8.80 5.60
N GLN A 109 -8.97 9.29 4.42
CA GLN A 109 -9.09 10.73 4.12
C GLN A 109 -9.97 11.45 5.13
N LEU A 110 -11.15 10.90 5.43
CA LEU A 110 -12.07 11.47 6.41
C LEU A 110 -11.46 11.47 7.83
N ARG A 111 -10.70 10.44 8.21
CA ARG A 111 -9.98 10.39 9.49
C ARG A 111 -8.88 11.44 9.58
N CYS A 112 -8.04 11.58 8.55
CA CYS A 112 -7.02 12.64 8.52
C CYS A 112 -7.65 14.04 8.60
N ARG A 113 -8.75 14.29 7.88
CA ARG A 113 -9.46 15.59 7.94
C ARG A 113 -9.98 15.93 9.34
N LYS A 114 -10.39 14.94 10.14
CA LYS A 114 -10.82 15.18 11.53
C LYS A 114 -9.67 15.63 12.45
N ILE A 115 -8.44 15.18 12.17
CA ILE A 115 -7.25 15.55 12.97
C ILE A 115 -6.79 16.98 12.63
N LEU A 116 -6.94 17.40 11.36
CA LEU A 116 -6.50 18.70 10.83
C LEU A 116 -7.51 19.84 11.08
N ASN A 117 -8.05 19.97 12.31
CA ASN A 117 -9.12 20.91 12.72
C ASN A 117 -9.31 22.19 11.86
N GLN A 118 -10.59 22.53 11.64
CA GLN A 118 -11.16 23.39 10.57
C GLN A 118 -10.39 24.65 10.13
N ASN A 119 -9.60 25.32 10.98
CA ASN A 119 -8.79 26.49 10.60
C ASN A 119 -7.57 26.16 9.72
N GLN A 120 -7.17 24.89 9.64
CA GLN A 120 -6.14 24.39 8.73
C GLN A 120 -6.76 23.73 7.46
N GLY A 121 -8.10 23.70 7.37
CA GLY A 121 -8.88 22.91 6.43
C GLY A 121 -8.95 23.39 4.97
N LYS A 122 -8.21 24.44 4.59
CA LYS A 122 -8.16 24.93 3.20
C LYS A 122 -7.04 24.33 2.35
N ALA A 123 -6.09 23.60 2.95
CA ALA A 123 -4.96 23.02 2.22
C ALA A 123 -5.16 21.55 1.80
N LEU A 124 -6.29 20.92 2.16
CA LEU A 124 -6.69 19.63 1.59
C LEU A 124 -7.18 19.86 0.16
N VAL A 125 -6.26 20.15 -0.77
CA VAL A 125 -6.52 19.85 -2.19
C VAL A 125 -6.61 18.34 -2.23
N THR A 126 -7.84 17.83 -2.22
CA THR A 126 -8.07 16.46 -2.63
C THR A 126 -7.61 16.43 -4.07
N HIS A 127 -6.38 15.96 -4.33
CA HIS A 127 -6.13 15.26 -5.57
C HIS A 127 -7.02 14.02 -5.46
N THR A 128 -8.31 14.20 -5.74
CA THR A 128 -9.20 13.11 -6.05
C THR A 128 -8.57 12.50 -7.28
N ASP A 129 -7.70 11.53 -7.06
CA ASP A 129 -7.34 10.51 -8.02
C ASP A 129 -8.57 9.64 -8.28
N PHE A 130 -9.68 10.29 -8.65
CA PHE A 130 -10.57 9.76 -9.64
C PHE A 130 -9.83 9.93 -10.97
N GLN A 131 -8.74 9.18 -11.15
CA GLN A 131 -8.33 8.77 -12.49
C GLN A 131 -9.39 7.77 -12.98
N GLY A 132 -10.61 8.28 -13.19
CA GLY A 132 -11.58 7.68 -14.09
C GLY A 132 -11.10 7.96 -15.50
N GLY A 133 -10.82 6.90 -16.25
CA GLY A 133 -10.59 6.98 -17.69
C GLY A 133 -9.17 7.37 -18.07
N ARG A 134 -8.36 6.36 -18.39
CA ARG A 134 -7.75 6.38 -19.72
C ARG A 134 -8.81 5.96 -20.71
#